data_AF-A0A7X2FW07-F1
#
_entry.id   AF-A0A7X2FW07-F1
#
_cell.length_a   1.000
_cell.length_b   1.000
_cell.length_c   1.000
_cell.angle_alpha   90.00
_cell.angle_beta   90.00
_cell.angle_gamma   90.00
#
_symmetry.space_group_name_H-M   'P 1'
#
loop_
_entity.id
_entity.type
_entity.pdbx_description
1 polymer ?
#
loop_
_entity_poly.entity_id
_entity_poly.type
_entity_poly.pdbx_seq_one_letter_code
_entity_poly.pdbx_strand_id
1 'polypeptide(L)'
;MTNPPPVVEVCDLAAVLAALDAAPASQIPLILTTPPGAASWLGVPLFAEIARQARRQSGRNAVFILDCADNAGAAAEALGTDDIDGVIFSGKASAYERLSRLAAATGKTITAS
;
A
#
# COMPACT_ATOMS: atom_id res chain seq x y z
N MET A 1 -24.38 -6.38 -8.75
CA MET A 1 -23.59 -6.24 -7.51
C MET A 1 -22.13 -6.35 -7.91
N THR A 2 -21.37 -5.26 -7.84
CA THR A 2 -19.93 -5.29 -8.07
C THR A 2 -19.27 -5.80 -6.79
N ASN A 3 -18.56 -6.93 -6.86
CA ASN A 3 -17.73 -7.38 -5.75
C ASN A 3 -16.65 -6.33 -5.47
N PRO A 4 -16.29 -6.10 -4.18
CA PRO A 4 -15.17 -5.23 -3.86
C PRO A 4 -13.87 -5.76 -4.50
N PRO A 5 -12.90 -4.89 -4.78
CA PRO A 5 -11.60 -5.32 -5.28
C PRO A 5 -10.96 -6.32 -4.30
N PRO A 6 -10.36 -7.42 -4.81
CA PRO A 6 -9.66 -8.37 -3.97
C PRO A 6 -8.48 -7.69 -3.26
N VAL A 7 -8.30 -8.02 -1.98
CA VAL A 7 -7.18 -7.57 -1.15
C VAL A 7 -6.31 -8.77 -0.82
N VAL A 8 -5.00 -8.66 -1.07
CA VAL A 8 -4.04 -9.73 -0.78
C VAL A 8 -2.89 -9.16 0.04
N GLU A 9 -2.56 -9.86 1.12
CA GLU A 9 -1.41 -9.52 1.97
C GLU A 9 -0.12 -10.10 1.38
N VAL A 10 0.92 -9.27 1.25
CA VAL A 10 2.20 -9.60 0.63
C VAL A 10 3.36 -8.94 1.37
N CYS A 11 4.52 -9.60 1.40
CA CYS A 11 5.71 -9.10 2.10
C CYS A 11 6.96 -9.02 1.20
N ASP A 12 6.92 -9.63 0.02
CA ASP A 12 8.05 -9.68 -0.90
C ASP A 12 7.57 -9.63 -2.35
N LEU A 13 8.52 -9.44 -3.27
CA LEU A 13 8.22 -9.34 -4.69
C LEU A 13 7.65 -10.64 -5.27
N ALA A 14 8.08 -11.81 -4.79
CA ALA A 14 7.62 -13.08 -5.33
C ALA A 14 6.13 -13.30 -5.03
N ALA A 15 5.70 -13.00 -3.80
CA ALA A 15 4.30 -13.02 -3.39
C ALA A 15 3.46 -12.01 -4.18
N VAL A 16 3.98 -10.80 -4.41
CA VAL A 16 3.32 -9.78 -5.25
C VAL A 16 3.08 -10.30 -6.67
N LEU A 17 4.11 -10.83 -7.33
CA LEU A 17 4.00 -11.32 -8.70
C LEU A 17 3.05 -12.51 -8.79
N ALA A 18 3.14 -13.46 -7.84
CA ALA A 18 2.22 -14.60 -7.77
C ALA A 18 0.76 -14.15 -7.61
N ALA A 19 0.50 -13.13 -6.79
CA ALA A 19 -0.84 -12.58 -6.61
C ALA A 19 -1.35 -11.89 -7.90
N LEU A 20 -0.47 -11.16 -8.60
CA LEU A 20 -0.80 -10.48 -9.87
C LEU A 20 -1.06 -11.45 -11.03
N ASP A 21 -0.33 -12.56 -11.07
CA ASP A 21 -0.50 -13.65 -12.05
C ASP A 21 -1.78 -14.45 -11.78
N ALA A 22 -2.12 -14.68 -10.51
CA ALA A 22 -3.34 -15.36 -10.11
C ALA A 22 -4.60 -14.49 -10.28
N ALA A 23 -4.45 -13.16 -10.22
CA ALA A 23 -5.58 -12.26 -10.42
C ALA A 23 -6.14 -12.40 -11.84
N PRO A 24 -7.47 -12.44 -12.03
CA PRO A 24 -8.05 -12.47 -13.37
C PRO A 24 -7.66 -11.21 -14.13
N ALA A 25 -7.54 -11.31 -15.46
CA ALA A 25 -7.40 -10.14 -16.33
C ALA A 25 -8.70 -9.32 -16.32
N SER A 26 -8.85 -8.51 -15.27
CA SER A 26 -10.00 -7.65 -15.04
C SER A 26 -9.55 -6.20 -15.03
N GLN A 27 -10.49 -5.28 -15.28
CA GLN A 27 -10.23 -3.84 -15.14
C GLN A 27 -10.16 -3.39 -13.67
N ILE A 28 -10.54 -4.25 -12.72
CA ILE A 28 -10.52 -3.94 -11.29
C ILE A 28 -9.09 -4.14 -10.77
N PRO A 29 -8.50 -3.13 -10.11
CA PRO A 29 -7.16 -3.27 -9.55
C PRO A 29 -7.12 -4.29 -8.42
N LEU A 30 -6.04 -5.07 -8.35
CA LEU A 30 -5.71 -5.87 -7.17
C LEU A 30 -5.14 -4.94 -6.08
N ILE A 31 -5.69 -5.00 -4.86
CA ILE A 31 -5.13 -4.27 -3.72
C ILE A 31 -4.13 -5.18 -3.02
N LEU A 32 -2.89 -4.71 -2.91
CA LEU A 32 -1.79 -5.40 -2.27
C LEU A 32 -1.46 -4.66 -0.98
N THR A 33 -1.67 -5.32 0.16
CA THR A 33 -1.37 -4.76 1.49
C THR A 33 -0.21 -5.51 2.13
N THR A 34 0.43 -4.92 3.11
CA THR A 34 1.36 -5.62 4.01
C THR A 34 0.67 -6.06 5.30
N PRO A 35 1.26 -6.99 6.07
CA PRO A 35 0.78 -7.33 7.41
C PRO A 35 0.80 -6.11 8.36
N PRO A 36 0.02 -6.14 9.45
CA PRO A 36 -0.01 -5.07 10.44
C PRO A 36 1.38 -4.66 10.96
N GLY A 37 1.67 -3.37 10.92
CA GLY A 37 2.93 -2.79 11.40
C GLY A 37 4.16 -3.09 10.53
N ALA A 38 3.98 -3.63 9.32
CA ALA A 38 5.09 -4.02 8.45
C ALA A 38 6.08 -2.90 8.16
N ALA A 39 5.64 -1.64 8.13
CA ALA A 39 6.55 -0.52 7.93
C ALA A 39 7.73 -0.48 8.92
N SER A 40 7.58 -1.04 10.13
CA SER A 40 8.63 -1.05 11.16
C SER A 40 9.75 -2.08 10.91
N TRP A 41 9.49 -3.14 10.14
CA TRP A 41 10.47 -4.20 9.87
C TRP A 41 10.78 -4.40 8.38
N LEU A 42 9.81 -4.15 7.49
CA LEU A 42 10.02 -4.14 6.04
C LEU A 42 10.65 -2.82 5.59
N GLY A 43 10.24 -1.71 6.19
CA GLY A 43 10.68 -0.37 5.83
C GLY A 43 10.00 0.16 4.57
N VAL A 44 9.77 1.48 4.55
CA VAL A 44 9.15 2.19 3.42
C VAL A 44 9.97 2.05 2.13
N PRO A 45 11.32 2.22 2.12
CA PRO A 45 12.09 2.17 0.88
C PRO A 45 12.06 0.82 0.18
N LEU A 46 12.06 -0.27 0.95
CA LEU A 46 12.02 -1.62 0.40
C LEU A 46 10.64 -1.92 -0.21
N PHE A 47 9.56 -1.54 0.48
CA PHE A 47 8.22 -1.76 -0.06
C PHE A 47 7.95 -0.91 -1.32
N ALA A 48 8.43 0.34 -1.35
CA ALA A 48 8.41 1.17 -2.55
C ALA A 48 9.16 0.51 -3.73
N GLU A 49 10.33 -0.09 -3.47
CA GLU A 49 11.06 -0.82 -4.50
C GLU A 49 10.32 -2.07 -5.00
N ILE A 50 9.69 -2.83 -4.10
CA ILE A 50 8.85 -3.97 -4.48
C ILE A 50 7.72 -3.52 -5.41
N ALA A 51 7.00 -2.45 -5.05
CA ALA A 51 5.92 -1.91 -5.87
C ALA A 51 6.42 -1.46 -7.25
N ARG A 52 7.56 -0.76 -7.29
CA ARG A 52 8.20 -0.32 -8.53
C ARG A 52 8.58 -1.49 -9.43
N GLN A 53 9.22 -2.53 -8.88
CA GLN A 53 9.61 -3.72 -9.65
C GLN A 53 8.37 -4.48 -10.15
N ALA A 54 7.36 -4.66 -9.31
CA ALA A 54 6.12 -5.34 -9.68
C ALA A 54 5.38 -4.64 -10.82
N ARG A 55 5.27 -3.31 -10.79
CA ARG A 55 4.67 -2.53 -11.89
C ARG A 55 5.45 -2.70 -13.20
N ARG A 56 6.79 -2.69 -13.14
CA ARG A 56 7.66 -2.90 -14.32
C ARG A 56 7.53 -4.31 -14.91
N GLN A 57 7.42 -5.33 -14.06
CA GLN A 57 7.45 -6.73 -14.50
C GLN A 57 6.08 -7.26 -14.93
N SER A 58 5.02 -6.89 -14.21
CA SER A 58 3.69 -7.46 -14.46
C SER A 58 2.90 -6.72 -15.55
N GLY A 59 3.09 -5.40 -15.69
CA GLY A 59 2.20 -4.54 -16.48
C GLY A 59 0.73 -4.58 -16.02
N ARG A 60 0.45 -5.11 -14.82
CA ARG A 60 -0.90 -5.27 -14.25
C ARG A 60 -1.28 -4.05 -13.43
N ASN A 61 -2.59 -3.78 -13.33
CA ASN A 61 -3.10 -2.73 -12.48
C ASN A 61 -3.16 -3.20 -11.02
N ALA A 62 -2.35 -2.61 -10.15
CA ALA A 62 -2.32 -2.90 -8.73
C ALA A 62 -2.18 -1.62 -7.89
N VAL A 63 -2.77 -1.66 -6.70
CA VAL A 63 -2.71 -0.62 -5.68
C VAL A 63 -1.90 -1.15 -4.51
N PHE A 64 -0.84 -0.45 -4.13
CA PHE A 64 0.08 -0.84 -3.07
C PHE A 64 -0.18 -0.04 -1.80
N ILE A 65 -0.55 -0.73 -0.73
CA ILE A 65 -0.89 -0.15 0.57
C ILE A 65 0.09 -0.67 1.63
N LEU A 66 0.77 0.24 2.34
CA LEU A 66 1.68 -0.12 3.42
C LEU A 66 1.00 0.04 4.79
N ASP A 67 0.98 -1.01 5.58
CA ASP A 67 0.55 -0.92 6.96
C ASP A 67 1.66 -0.33 7.85
N CYS A 68 1.34 0.84 8.42
CA CYS A 68 2.25 1.63 9.23
C CYS A 68 1.95 1.53 10.74
N ALA A 69 0.92 0.77 11.15
CA ALA A 69 0.40 0.76 12.52
C ALA A 69 0.29 2.19 13.10
N ASP A 70 0.90 2.47 14.24
CA ASP A 70 0.93 3.80 14.87
C ASP A 70 2.16 4.65 14.52
N ASN A 71 3.01 4.19 13.58
CA ASN A 71 4.22 4.87 13.16
C ASN A 71 3.92 6.01 12.16
N ALA A 72 3.68 7.20 12.71
CA ALA A 72 3.36 8.38 11.91
C ALA A 72 4.51 8.84 11.00
N GLY A 73 5.76 8.55 11.38
CA GLY A 73 6.94 8.86 10.56
C GLY A 73 6.97 8.03 9.29
N ALA A 74 6.80 6.71 9.44
CA ALA A 74 6.73 5.80 8.30
C ALA A 74 5.52 6.08 7.40
N ALA A 75 4.37 6.41 7.98
CA ALA A 75 3.18 6.80 7.21
C ALA A 75 3.43 8.06 6.37
N ALA A 76 4.04 9.09 6.95
CA ALA A 76 4.38 10.32 6.23
C ALA A 76 5.41 10.07 5.12
N GLU A 77 6.43 9.26 5.39
CA GLU A 77 7.43 8.85 4.40
C GLU A 77 6.78 8.11 3.23
N ALA A 78 5.94 7.11 3.51
CA ALA A 78 5.25 6.32 2.48
C ALA A 78 4.35 7.19 1.59
N LEU A 79 3.60 8.12 2.20
CA LEU A 79 2.79 9.10 1.46
C LEU A 79 3.62 10.07 0.61
N GLY A 80 4.90 10.26 0.94
CA GLY A 80 5.83 11.06 0.15
C GLY A 80 6.48 10.32 -1.02
N THR A 81 6.32 9.00 -1.13
CA THR A 81 6.89 8.20 -2.24
C THR A 81 5.95 8.15 -3.42
N ASP A 82 6.47 8.07 -4.65
CA ASP A 82 5.61 7.87 -5.84
C ASP A 82 5.07 6.44 -5.95
N ASP A 83 5.78 5.47 -5.36
CA ASP A 83 5.51 4.05 -5.58
C ASP A 83 4.45 3.45 -4.63
N ILE A 84 4.13 4.08 -3.50
CA ILE A 84 3.12 3.58 -2.55
C ILE A 84 1.82 4.37 -2.74
N ASP A 85 0.69 3.70 -2.94
CA ASP A 85 -0.60 4.33 -3.25
C ASP A 85 -1.38 4.75 -2.01
N GLY A 86 -1.02 4.19 -0.85
CA GLY A 86 -1.62 4.57 0.41
C GLY A 86 -1.07 3.82 1.62
N VAL A 87 -1.64 4.12 2.78
CA VAL A 87 -1.22 3.54 4.06
C VAL A 87 -2.40 3.13 4.93
N ILE A 88 -2.19 2.11 5.76
CA ILE A 88 -3.05 1.79 6.91
C ILE A 88 -2.39 2.38 8.15
N PHE A 89 -3.15 3.13 8.96
CA PHE A 89 -2.65 3.80 10.15
C PHE A 89 -3.63 3.67 11.32
N SER A 90 -3.15 3.17 12.45
CA SER A 90 -3.92 2.93 13.69
C SER A 90 -3.46 3.79 14.87
N GLY A 91 -2.65 4.83 14.61
CA GLY A 91 -2.17 5.76 15.63
C GLY A 91 -3.19 6.82 16.06
N LYS A 92 -2.72 7.82 16.81
CA LYS A 92 -3.56 8.87 17.39
C LYS A 92 -4.36 9.64 16.33
N ALA A 93 -5.60 10.01 16.65
CA ALA A 93 -6.50 10.77 15.76
C ALA A 93 -5.88 12.08 15.23
N SER A 94 -5.16 12.82 16.08
CA SER A 94 -4.48 14.06 15.67
C SER A 94 -3.34 13.84 14.67
N ALA A 95 -2.70 12.67 14.70
CA ALA A 95 -1.73 12.27 13.68
C ALA A 95 -2.44 11.80 12.40
N TYR A 96 -3.50 11.00 12.54
CA TYR A 96 -4.35 10.57 11.42
C TYR A 96 -4.85 11.77 10.61
N GLU A 97 -5.42 12.80 11.24
CA GLU A 97 -5.92 14.01 10.56
C GLU A 97 -4.84 14.77 9.77
N ARG A 98 -3.60 14.80 10.29
CA ARG A 98 -2.47 15.41 9.59
C ARG A 98 -2.07 14.56 8.38
N LEU A 99 -1.99 13.25 8.56
CA LEU A 99 -1.67 12.30 7.51
C LEU A 99 -2.75 12.24 6.43
N SER A 100 -4.04 12.37 6.77
CA SER A 100 -5.13 12.46 5.78
C SER A 100 -5.02 13.69 4.90
N ARG A 101 -4.62 14.84 5.47
CA ARG A 101 -4.35 16.03 4.66
C ARG A 101 -3.16 15.85 3.73
N LEU A 102 -2.09 15.19 4.20
CA LEU A 102 -0.94 14.85 3.37
C LEU A 102 -1.36 13.89 2.24
N ALA A 103 -2.06 12.81 2.57
CA ALA A 103 -2.55 11.83 1.62
C ALA A 103 -3.39 12.49 0.51
N ALA A 104 -4.35 13.35 0.90
CA ALA A 104 -5.15 14.13 -0.04
C ALA A 104 -4.30 15.06 -0.93
N ALA A 105 -3.31 15.75 -0.36
CA ALA A 105 -2.40 16.62 -1.11
C ALA A 105 -1.51 15.84 -2.11
N THR A 106 -1.20 14.58 -1.81
CA THR A 106 -0.38 13.69 -2.65
C THR A 106 -1.18 12.77 -3.56
N GLY A 107 -2.52 12.86 -3.56
CA GLY A 107 -3.40 11.97 -4.33
C GLY A 107 -3.37 10.51 -3.87
N LYS A 108 -3.06 10.26 -2.60
CA LYS A 108 -2.92 8.93 -1.98
C LYS A 108 -4.03 8.67 -0.98
N THR A 109 -4.17 7.40 -0.61
CA THR A 109 -5.19 6.97 0.36
C THR A 109 -4.58 6.75 1.75
N ILE A 110 -5.34 7.08 2.79
CA ILE A 110 -5.09 6.60 4.15
C ILE A 110 -6.37 5.96 4.67
N THR A 111 -6.25 4.82 5.34
CA THR A 111 -7.37 4.18 6.04
C THR A 111 -6.99 3.89 7.48
N ALA A 112 -8.00 3.91 8.35
CA ALA A 112 -7.84 3.46 9.73
C ALA A 112 -8.00 1.94 9.80
N SER A 113 -7.17 1.28 10.61
CA SER A 113 -7.37 -0.11 11.04
C SER A 113 -7.85 -0.18 12.47
#